data_AF-A0A1I6GIE1-F1
#
_entry.id   AF-A0A1I6GIE1-F1
#
_cell.length_a   1.000
_cell.length_b   1.000
_cell.length_c   1.000
_cell.angle_alpha   90.00
_cell.angle_beta   90.00
_cell.angle_gamma   90.00
#
_symmetry.space_group_name_H-M   'P 1'
#
loop_
_entity.id
_entity.type
_entity.pdbx_description
1 polymer ?
#
loop_
_entity_poly.entity_id
_entity_poly.type
_entity_poly.pdbx_seq_one_letter_code
_entity_poly.pdbx_strand_id
1 'polypeptide(L)'
;MPETGYREKCLREKGEECADCGATEDIHVHHKDRDRSNDDLDNLIPLCKECHDGRHYGERAERMSGPQNVRNRRAPKRAEDKTIEEAVLDLLREGRVTAPYAADETGYSLQYVRDVLGRLVEHGHARKVYQGLYEFVDDPREEEDD
;
A
#
# COMPACT_ATOMS: atom_id res chain seq x y z
N MET A 1 25.72 -4.96 -37.14
CA MET A 1 24.24 -4.96 -37.08
C MET A 1 23.92 -5.50 -35.70
N PRO A 2 23.51 -4.69 -34.71
CA PRO A 2 23.35 -5.24 -33.36
C PRO A 2 22.19 -6.23 -33.39
N GLU A 3 22.47 -7.41 -32.87
CA GLU A 3 21.59 -8.58 -32.84
C GLU A 3 20.37 -8.20 -32.00
N THR A 4 19.20 -8.13 -32.64
CA THR A 4 17.96 -7.70 -32.01
C THR A 4 17.60 -8.70 -30.91
N GLY A 5 17.92 -8.33 -29.67
CA GLY A 5 17.73 -9.20 -28.50
C GLY A 5 16.28 -9.65 -28.36
N TYR A 6 16.07 -10.78 -27.66
CA TYR A 6 14.74 -11.33 -27.34
C TYR A 6 13.76 -10.27 -26.82
N ARG A 7 14.28 -9.25 -26.13
CA ARG A 7 13.56 -8.06 -25.70
C ARG A 7 12.87 -7.32 -26.86
N GLU A 8 13.60 -6.99 -27.92
CA GLU A 8 13.06 -6.25 -29.07
C GLU A 8 12.01 -7.06 -29.83
N LYS A 9 12.20 -8.38 -29.93
CA LYS A 9 11.21 -9.26 -30.58
C LYS A 9 9.90 -9.30 -29.79
N CYS A 10 10.00 -9.42 -28.46
CA CYS A 10 8.83 -9.42 -27.57
C CYS A 10 8.09 -8.08 -27.62
N LEU A 11 8.79 -6.95 -27.56
CA LEU A 11 8.19 -5.62 -27.57
C LEU A 11 7.52 -5.29 -28.92
N ARG A 12 8.08 -5.79 -30.03
CA ARG A 12 7.48 -5.60 -31.36
C ARG A 12 6.17 -6.37 -31.57
N GLU A 13 6.04 -7.55 -30.98
CA GLU A 13 4.84 -8.39 -31.10
C GLU A 13 3.76 -8.06 -30.06
N LYS A 14 4.16 -7.86 -28.79
CA LYS A 14 3.23 -7.69 -27.67
C LYS A 14 3.03 -6.23 -27.26
N GLY A 15 3.83 -5.31 -27.79
CA GLY A 15 3.80 -3.89 -27.44
C GLY A 15 4.79 -3.54 -26.32
N GLU A 16 5.10 -2.25 -26.23
CA GLU A 16 5.94 -1.64 -25.19
C GLU A 16 5.12 -1.22 -23.96
N GLU A 17 4.13 -2.03 -23.62
CA GLU A 17 3.26 -1.82 -22.47
C GLU A 17 3.29 -3.02 -21.53
N CYS A 18 3.23 -2.74 -20.24
CA CYS A 18 3.18 -3.76 -19.21
C CYS A 18 1.87 -4.54 -19.35
N ALA A 19 1.97 -5.85 -19.56
CA ALA A 19 0.80 -6.72 -19.67
C ALA A 19 -0.04 -6.82 -18.36
N ASP A 20 0.49 -6.34 -17.23
CA ASP A 20 -0.14 -6.43 -15.90
C ASP A 20 -0.80 -5.11 -15.47
N CYS A 21 -0.15 -3.96 -15.73
CA CYS A 21 -0.63 -2.65 -15.28
C CYS A 21 -0.77 -1.60 -16.40
N GLY A 22 -0.38 -1.91 -17.64
CA GLY A 22 -0.45 -1.00 -18.77
C GLY A 22 0.60 0.13 -18.79
N ALA A 23 1.57 0.13 -17.87
CA ALA A 23 2.66 1.11 -17.89
C ALA A 23 3.47 1.01 -19.19
N THR A 24 3.92 2.13 -19.74
CA THR A 24 4.75 2.20 -20.97
C THR A 24 6.19 2.62 -20.71
N GLU A 25 6.56 2.77 -19.44
CA GLU A 25 7.88 3.22 -19.00
C GLU A 25 8.59 2.07 -18.25
N ASP A 26 9.92 1.99 -18.38
CA ASP A 26 10.78 0.97 -17.75
C ASP A 26 10.33 -0.49 -18.01
N ILE A 27 10.05 -0.84 -19.28
CA ILE A 27 9.55 -2.17 -19.67
C ILE A 27 10.69 -3.18 -19.86
N HIS A 28 10.63 -4.24 -19.06
CA HIS A 28 11.53 -5.37 -19.03
C HIS A 28 10.80 -6.62 -19.52
N VAL A 29 11.55 -7.62 -20.00
CA VAL A 29 10.97 -8.89 -20.44
C VAL A 29 11.22 -9.95 -19.39
N HIS A 30 10.12 -10.48 -18.85
CA HIS A 30 10.13 -11.56 -17.88
C HIS A 30 9.92 -12.90 -18.60
N HIS A 31 10.61 -13.94 -18.12
CA HIS A 31 10.40 -15.32 -18.55
C HIS A 31 9.43 -15.98 -17.58
N LYS A 32 8.25 -16.38 -18.04
CA LYS A 32 7.20 -16.97 -17.19
C LYS A 32 7.66 -18.26 -16.51
N ASP A 33 8.44 -19.07 -17.22
CA ASP A 33 9.02 -20.32 -16.74
C ASP A 33 10.30 -20.15 -15.91
N ARG A 34 10.82 -18.91 -15.79
CA ARG A 34 12.10 -18.56 -15.15
C ARG A 34 13.33 -19.20 -15.79
N ASP A 35 13.19 -19.84 -16.95
CA ASP A 35 14.30 -20.35 -17.73
C ASP A 35 14.75 -19.29 -18.73
N ARG A 36 15.98 -18.78 -18.53
CA ARG A 36 16.58 -17.76 -19.39
C ARG A 36 17.00 -18.29 -20.76
N SER A 37 16.94 -19.61 -20.97
CA SER A 37 17.26 -20.27 -22.23
C SER A 37 16.03 -20.41 -23.13
N ASN A 38 14.83 -20.12 -22.60
CA ASN A 38 13.58 -20.26 -23.34
C ASN A 38 13.10 -18.90 -23.87
N ASP A 39 13.61 -18.54 -25.05
CA ASP A 39 13.31 -17.28 -25.75
C ASP A 39 11.96 -17.28 -26.51
N ASP A 40 11.07 -18.25 -26.28
CA ASP A 40 9.77 -18.32 -26.96
C ASP A 40 8.91 -17.09 -26.62
N LEU A 41 8.32 -16.45 -27.65
CA LEU A 41 7.51 -15.25 -27.48
C LEU A 41 6.33 -15.44 -26.50
N ASP A 42 5.79 -16.64 -26.39
CA ASP A 42 4.73 -16.96 -25.42
C ASP A 42 5.23 -17.10 -23.98
N ASN A 43 6.50 -17.46 -23.82
CA ASN A 43 7.20 -17.52 -22.53
C ASN A 43 7.68 -16.14 -22.07
N LEU A 44 7.89 -15.21 -23.00
CA LEU A 44 8.25 -13.82 -22.74
C LEU A 44 7.00 -12.98 -22.43
N ILE A 45 7.08 -12.16 -21.38
CA ILE A 45 6.03 -11.18 -21.04
C ILE A 45 6.65 -9.80 -20.77
N PRO A 46 6.19 -8.75 -21.48
CA PRO A 46 6.61 -7.39 -21.19
C PRO A 46 5.97 -6.94 -19.88
N LEU A 47 6.80 -6.61 -18.91
CA LEU A 47 6.39 -6.12 -17.59
C LEU A 47 7.23 -4.90 -17.24
N CYS A 48 6.63 -3.89 -16.62
CA CYS A 48 7.41 -2.81 -16.02
C CYS A 48 8.29 -3.37 -14.89
N LYS A 49 9.37 -2.68 -14.57
CA LYS A 49 10.29 -3.06 -13.48
C LYS A 49 9.56 -3.46 -12.18
N GLU A 50 8.54 -2.71 -11.79
CA GLU A 50 7.77 -2.98 -10.55
C GLU A 50 7.01 -4.32 -10.61
N CYS A 51 6.31 -4.59 -11.71
CA CYS A 51 5.62 -5.87 -11.92
C CYS A 51 6.60 -7.03 -12.14
N HIS A 52 7.72 -6.77 -12.83
CA HIS A 52 8.78 -7.74 -13.08
C HIS A 52 9.42 -8.24 -11.77
N ASP A 53 9.80 -7.30 -10.88
CA ASP A 53 10.34 -7.63 -9.55
C ASP A 53 9.29 -8.35 -8.68
N GLY A 54 8.01 -7.96 -8.78
CA GLY A 54 6.90 -8.63 -8.09
C GLY A 54 6.74 -10.12 -8.48
N ARG A 55 6.96 -10.47 -9.76
CA ARG A 55 6.85 -11.86 -10.24
C ARG A 55 8.01 -12.77 -9.78
N HIS A 56 9.14 -12.20 -9.39
CA HIS A 56 10.22 -12.96 -8.74
C HIS A 56 9.99 -13.17 -7.24
N TYR A 57 9.04 -12.46 -6.61
CA TYR A 57 8.79 -12.47 -5.17
C TYR A 57 7.82 -13.57 -4.68
N GLY A 58 7.78 -14.72 -5.37
CA GLY A 58 6.77 -15.77 -5.22
C GLY A 58 7.11 -17.01 -4.36
N GLU A 59 8.08 -16.96 -3.44
CA GLU A 59 8.36 -18.06 -2.48
C GLU A 59 8.31 -17.63 -1.00
N ARG A 60 7.42 -16.70 -0.64
CA ARG A 60 7.01 -16.48 0.78
C ARG A 60 5.50 -16.31 0.93
N ALA A 61 4.74 -17.16 0.25
CA ALA A 61 3.29 -17.22 0.35
C ALA A 61 2.82 -17.87 1.67
N GLU A 62 3.06 -17.22 2.82
CA GLU A 62 2.27 -17.42 4.07
C GLU A 62 2.18 -16.15 4.93
N ARG A 63 2.63 -14.98 4.46
CA ARG A 63 2.35 -13.71 5.13
C ARG A 63 1.91 -12.65 4.12
N MET A 64 0.66 -12.23 4.31
CA MET A 64 0.08 -10.95 3.92
C MET A 64 -0.50 -10.87 2.50
N SER A 65 -1.80 -11.17 2.44
CA SER A 65 -2.77 -10.44 1.61
C SER A 65 -2.68 -8.94 1.94
N GLY A 66 -2.36 -8.09 0.97
CA GLY A 66 -2.50 -6.64 1.10
C GLY A 66 -1.58 -5.84 0.16
N PRO A 67 -2.06 -4.79 -0.53
CA PRO A 67 -1.32 -4.06 -1.53
C PRO A 67 -0.21 -3.24 -0.84
N GLN A 68 1.02 -3.31 -1.32
CA GLN A 68 2.08 -2.42 -0.84
C GLN A 68 2.54 -1.50 -1.97
N ASN A 69 1.89 -0.33 -1.96
CA ASN A 69 2.56 0.97 -1.95
C ASN A 69 3.17 1.45 -3.28
N VAL A 70 2.26 1.92 -4.13
CA VAL A 70 2.53 2.99 -5.10
C VAL A 70 3.25 4.15 -4.41
N ARG A 71 4.45 4.42 -4.91
CA ARG A 71 5.27 5.56 -4.53
C ARG A 71 4.44 6.86 -4.55
N ASN A 72 4.42 7.53 -3.41
CA ASN A 72 4.35 8.99 -3.27
C ASN A 72 3.32 9.70 -4.18
N ARG A 73 2.06 9.78 -3.75
CA ARG A 73 1.10 10.75 -4.28
C ARG A 73 0.78 11.78 -3.21
N ARG A 74 1.56 12.85 -3.23
CA ARG A 74 1.19 14.12 -2.60
C ARG A 74 0.02 14.73 -3.39
N ALA A 75 -1.20 14.72 -2.84
CA ALA A 75 -2.30 15.69 -3.02
C ALA A 75 -3.69 15.04 -2.73
N PRO A 76 -4.77 15.78 -2.40
CA PRO A 76 -4.88 17.22 -2.14
C PRO A 76 -5.43 17.56 -0.73
N LYS A 77 -5.17 18.79 -0.28
CA LYS A 77 -6.00 19.45 0.74
C LYS A 77 -7.41 19.65 0.17
N ARG A 78 -8.43 19.11 0.83
CA ARG A 78 -9.82 19.60 0.98
C ARG A 78 -10.86 18.48 0.85
N ALA A 79 -11.40 18.06 1.99
CA ALA A 79 -12.84 18.11 2.29
C ALA A 79 -13.00 17.82 3.79
N GLU A 80 -13.49 18.82 4.53
CA GLU A 80 -13.76 18.82 5.99
C GLU A 80 -12.49 18.97 6.86
N ASP A 81 -12.41 20.03 7.65
CA ASP A 81 -11.32 20.38 8.57
C ASP A 81 -11.32 19.44 9.81
N LYS A 82 -11.49 18.14 9.60
CA LYS A 82 -11.42 17.14 10.68
C LYS A 82 -9.97 16.95 11.05
N THR A 83 -9.65 17.21 12.30
CA THR A 83 -8.34 16.94 12.88
C THR A 83 -8.04 15.44 12.82
N ILE A 84 -6.76 15.08 12.85
CA ILE A 84 -6.35 13.67 12.96
C ILE A 84 -6.97 13.01 14.21
N GLU A 85 -7.17 13.78 15.27
CA GLU A 85 -7.82 13.35 16.50
C GLU A 85 -9.25 12.89 16.22
N GLU A 86 -10.04 13.68 15.48
CA GLU A 86 -11.40 13.30 15.08
C GLU A 86 -11.44 12.06 14.18
N ALA A 87 -10.49 11.95 13.23
CA ALA A 87 -10.41 10.78 12.35
C ALA A 87 -10.05 9.50 13.12
N VAL A 88 -9.13 9.58 14.07
CA VAL A 88 -8.76 8.46 14.93
C VAL A 88 -9.89 8.10 15.90
N LEU A 89 -10.63 9.09 16.42
CA LEU A 89 -11.80 8.88 17.26
C LEU A 89 -12.93 8.18 16.51
N ASP A 90 -13.18 8.53 15.24
CA ASP A 90 -14.20 7.87 14.42
C ASP A 90 -13.89 6.37 14.24
N LEU A 91 -12.63 6.06 13.89
CA LEU A 91 -12.17 4.67 13.77
C LEU A 91 -12.27 3.90 15.09
N LEU A 92 -11.96 4.56 16.21
CA LEU A 92 -12.10 3.97 17.54
C LEU A 92 -13.57 3.71 17.89
N ARG A 93 -14.48 4.60 17.47
CA ARG A 93 -15.93 4.44 17.67
C ARG A 93 -16.47 3.25 16.89
N GLU A 94 -15.92 2.96 15.70
CA GLU A 94 -16.24 1.76 14.92
C GLU A 94 -15.76 0.46 15.59
N GLY A 95 -14.73 0.53 16.43
CA GLY A 95 -14.30 -0.59 17.26
C GLY A 95 -12.84 -0.56 17.68
N ARG A 96 -12.22 -1.74 17.73
CA ARG A 96 -10.82 -1.85 18.14
C ARG A 96 -9.89 -1.50 17.00
N VAL A 97 -8.98 -0.59 17.27
CA VAL A 97 -8.08 -0.04 16.27
C VAL A 97 -6.64 -0.40 16.62
N THR A 98 -5.84 -0.71 15.61
CA THR A 98 -4.40 -0.79 15.76
C THR A 98 -3.75 0.47 15.18
N ALA A 99 -2.63 0.90 15.75
CA ALA A 99 -1.87 2.04 15.21
C ALA A 99 -1.55 1.94 13.70
N PRO A 100 -1.12 0.79 13.15
CA PRO A 100 -0.93 0.65 11.69
C PRO A 100 -2.24 0.74 10.91
N TYR A 101 -3.34 0.17 11.42
CA TYR A 101 -4.64 0.27 10.77
C TYR A 101 -5.13 1.72 10.68
N ALA A 102 -5.06 2.46 11.79
CA ALA A 102 -5.43 3.89 11.78
C ALA A 102 -4.53 4.73 10.87
N ALA A 103 -3.25 4.40 10.73
CA ALA A 103 -2.37 5.09 9.79
C ALA A 103 -2.74 4.86 8.32
N ASP A 104 -3.15 3.63 7.99
CA ASP A 104 -3.58 3.27 6.63
C ASP A 104 -4.91 3.95 6.29
N GLU A 105 -5.90 3.86 7.19
CA GLU A 105 -7.24 4.43 6.98
C GLU A 105 -7.24 5.96 6.92
N THR A 106 -6.50 6.61 7.83
CA THR A 106 -6.47 8.08 7.89
C THR A 106 -5.47 8.70 6.91
N GLY A 107 -4.58 7.90 6.32
CA GLY A 107 -3.50 8.37 5.45
C GLY A 107 -2.40 9.18 6.16
N TYR A 108 -2.42 9.28 7.49
CA TYR A 108 -1.38 9.96 8.27
C TYR A 108 -0.22 9.02 8.62
N SER A 109 0.94 9.60 8.93
CA SER A 109 2.09 8.81 9.32
C SER A 109 1.82 8.02 10.62
N LEU A 110 2.30 6.77 10.67
CA LEU A 110 2.19 5.89 11.83
C LEU A 110 2.71 6.55 13.13
N GLN A 111 3.77 7.34 13.02
CA GLN A 111 4.35 8.05 14.16
C GLN A 111 3.39 9.11 14.70
N TYR A 112 2.69 9.82 13.81
CA TYR A 112 1.72 10.85 14.18
C TYR A 112 0.43 10.25 14.74
N VAL A 113 -0.06 9.15 14.17
CA VAL A 113 -1.19 8.39 14.72
C VAL A 113 -0.87 7.83 16.11
N ARG A 114 0.36 7.35 16.34
CA ARG A 114 0.79 6.89 17.66
C ARG A 114 0.84 8.01 18.69
N ASP A 115 1.28 9.20 18.30
CA ASP A 115 1.31 10.37 19.17
C ASP A 115 -0.10 10.75 19.60
N VAL A 116 -1.05 10.79 18.65
CA VAL A 116 -2.47 11.06 18.90
C VAL A 116 -3.12 10.00 19.77
N LEU A 117 -2.95 8.71 19.45
CA LEU A 117 -3.44 7.62 20.28
C LEU A 117 -2.83 7.66 21.69
N GLY A 118 -1.58 8.12 21.81
CA GLY A 118 -0.94 8.37 23.10
C GLY A 118 -1.71 9.41 23.89
N ARG A 119 -1.96 10.58 23.32
CA ARG A 119 -2.74 11.66 23.95
C ARG A 119 -4.15 11.22 24.33
N LEU A 120 -4.86 10.53 23.43
CA LEU A 120 -6.19 10.01 23.71
C LEU A 120 -6.18 9.02 24.90
N VAL A 121 -5.12 8.24 25.05
CA VAL A 121 -4.93 7.36 26.21
C VAL A 121 -4.58 8.14 27.47
N GLU A 122 -3.75 9.18 27.36
CA GLU A 122 -3.38 10.05 28.49
C GLU A 122 -4.59 10.79 29.07
N HIS A 123 -5.49 11.24 28.19
CA HIS A 123 -6.72 11.95 28.56
C HIS A 123 -7.89 10.99 28.89
N GLY A 124 -7.72 9.68 28.72
CA GLY A 124 -8.72 8.67 29.12
C GLY A 124 -9.80 8.37 28.07
N HIS A 125 -9.76 8.99 26.89
CA HIS A 125 -10.71 8.79 25.79
C HIS A 125 -10.49 7.46 25.04
N ALA A 126 -9.27 6.92 25.08
CA ALA A 126 -8.94 5.61 24.53
C ALA A 126 -8.20 4.75 25.57
N ARG A 127 -8.34 3.42 25.50
CA ARG A 127 -7.54 2.51 26.32
C ARG A 127 -6.75 1.55 25.46
N LYS A 128 -5.54 1.23 25.93
CA LYS A 128 -4.71 0.21 25.32
C LYS A 128 -5.06 -1.16 25.88
N VAL A 129 -5.75 -1.98 25.10
CA VAL A 129 -6.16 -3.34 25.49
C VAL A 129 -5.00 -4.33 25.38
N TYR A 130 -4.13 -4.15 24.39
CA TYR A 130 -2.95 -4.99 24.16
C TYR A 130 -1.83 -4.22 23.45
N GLN A 131 -0.65 -4.81 23.27
CA GLN A 131 0.47 -4.17 22.59
C GLN A 131 0.09 -3.73 21.16
N GLY A 132 -0.20 -2.45 21.00
CA GLY A 132 -0.59 -1.84 19.72
C GLY A 132 -2.09 -1.92 19.38
N LEU A 133 -2.91 -2.40 20.33
CA LEU A 133 -4.37 -2.48 20.20
C LEU A 133 -5.03 -1.49 21.13
N TYR A 134 -5.84 -0.61 20.56
CA TYR A 134 -6.54 0.49 21.21
C TYR A 134 -8.04 0.28 21.07
N GLU A 135 -8.78 0.66 22.10
CA GLU A 135 -10.23 0.59 22.15
C GLU A 135 -10.77 1.92 22.65
N PHE A 136 -11.89 2.33 22.08
CA PHE A 136 -12.62 3.50 22.51
C PHE A 136 -13.14 3.35 23.95
N VAL A 137 -13.04 4.41 24.74
CA VAL A 137 -13.56 4.46 26.10
C VAL A 137 -14.63 5.53 26.22
N ASP A 138 -14.30 6.74 25.78
CA ASP A 138 -15.09 7.94 26.03
C ASP A 138 -14.86 8.96 24.90
N ASP A 139 -15.91 9.68 24.49
CA ASP A 139 -15.82 10.67 23.42
C ASP A 139 -15.65 12.09 24.00
N PRO A 140 -14.50 12.77 23.78
CA PRO A 140 -14.34 14.16 24.18
C PRO A 140 -15.27 15.12 23.43
N ARG A 141 -15.93 14.69 22.34
CA ARG A 141 -16.87 15.50 21.55
C ARG A 141 -18.29 15.49 22.12
N GLU A 142 -18.59 14.62 23.08
CA GLU A 142 -19.91 14.55 23.72
C GLU A 142 -20.00 15.43 24.99
N GLU A 143 -18.90 16.09 25.40
CA GLU A 143 -18.87 17.01 26.55
C GLU A 143 -19.22 18.49 26.20
N GLU A 144 -19.99 18.74 25.14
CA GLU A 144 -20.58 20.05 24.82
C GLU A 144 -22.11 19.96 24.74
N ASP A 145 -22.76 19.74 25.88
CA ASP A 145 -24.17 20.07 26.09
C ASP A 145 -24.37 20.51 27.56
N ASP A 146 -23.95 21.74 27.88
CA ASP A 146 -24.56 22.60 28.92
C ASP A 146 -24.34 24.10 28.62
#